data_AF-A0A8H5YIN2-F1
#
_entry.id   AF-A0A8H5YIN2-F1
#
_cell.length_a   1.000
_cell.length_b   1.000
_cell.length_c   1.000
_cell.angle_alpha   90.00
_cell.angle_beta   90.00
_cell.angle_gamma   90.00
#
_symmetry.space_group_name_H-M   'P 1'
#
loop_
_entity.id
_entity.type
_entity.pdbx_description
1 polymer ?
#
loop_
_entity_poly.entity_id
_entity_poly.type
_entity_poly.pdbx_seq_one_letter_code
_entity_poly.pdbx_strand_id
1 'polypeptide(L)'
;MATSSLPCANCSPDGTSFQNAGKSGCANCRLVVYCSSECQKAHWPLHKVHCKSPMNSENWRPEWVVQKRIPSFVPNNEVPTSSSFGGDSWLWGSVPALDVLKLDANEGESYKGKLSLLFAASGDIRNVVKTIAQLPLGWDQPIDITMNDIDFSVVARNAIILLITFTAGDENEAIDCIIHIWYSSSIRKSDHAILEERIRPLIQTVCDKIKSKPADRVLGKTWTFGKRSLRLVLTKAAWDKLLSYATIPEGLTMERANQIRKAVTLAESHFDFLERHYLCAIPSHRVPQQRYREDGILQPFGAQRSEVTILNPTFFQPPFHWPIPGGLDPRDGWSPKDLEDTDNGPATSDIYGKLLTHLRFMLKSFMSRIANTNISFQLLNIEATKLLDQLEEGSFDRIEVSNISDSVHLGPHLTVLVMSPLL
;
A
#
# COMPACT_ATOMS: atom_id res chain seq x y z
N MET A 1 17.64 -15.75 8.79
CA MET A 1 16.80 -15.37 7.64
C MET A 1 17.73 -15.06 6.48
N ALA A 2 17.49 -15.61 5.28
CA ALA A 2 18.35 -15.32 4.13
C ALA A 2 18.18 -13.84 3.75
N THR A 3 19.26 -13.06 3.79
CA THR A 3 19.29 -11.67 3.33
C THR A 3 18.77 -11.62 1.89
N SER A 4 17.70 -10.86 1.64
CA SER A 4 17.23 -10.65 0.27
C SER A 4 18.36 -9.95 -0.51
N SER A 5 18.94 -10.63 -1.49
CA SER A 5 20.06 -10.09 -2.23
C SER A 5 19.55 -9.00 -3.17
N LEU A 6 19.80 -7.74 -2.84
CA LEU A 6 19.48 -6.61 -3.72
C LEU A 6 20.20 -6.75 -5.06
N PRO A 7 19.53 -6.44 -6.19
CA PRO A 7 20.18 -6.46 -7.49
C PRO A 7 21.26 -5.38 -7.58
N CYS A 8 22.36 -5.68 -8.28
CA CYS A 8 23.36 -4.67 -8.62
C CYS A 8 22.70 -3.51 -9.38
N ALA A 9 23.02 -2.27 -8.99
CA ALA A 9 22.46 -1.08 -9.63
C ALA A 9 22.93 -0.88 -11.08
N ASN A 10 23.89 -1.68 -11.55
CA ASN A 10 24.36 -1.72 -12.93
C ASN A 10 24.05 -3.07 -13.61
N CYS A 11 23.03 -3.81 -13.18
CA CYS A 11 22.62 -5.04 -13.87
C CYS A 11 22.34 -4.74 -15.35
N SER A 12 22.82 -5.60 -16.27
CA SER A 12 22.52 -5.48 -17.70
C SER A 12 21.07 -5.88 -18.01
N PRO A 13 20.43 -5.32 -19.06
CA PRO A 13 19.05 -5.61 -19.44
C PRO A 13 18.79 -7.06 -19.89
N ASP A 14 19.84 -7.79 -20.28
CA ASP A 14 19.69 -9.03 -21.05
C ASP A 14 19.34 -10.28 -20.21
N GLY A 15 18.96 -10.13 -18.94
CA GLY A 15 18.38 -11.22 -18.12
C GLY A 15 19.26 -12.45 -17.88
N THR A 16 20.49 -12.50 -18.41
CA THR A 16 21.38 -13.67 -18.35
C THR A 16 22.13 -13.84 -17.03
N SER A 17 21.88 -13.00 -16.01
CA SER A 17 22.59 -13.11 -14.73
C SER A 17 21.69 -12.91 -13.52
N PHE A 18 21.04 -14.00 -13.10
CA PHE A 18 20.70 -14.28 -11.71
C PHE A 18 21.94 -14.23 -10.75
N GLN A 19 23.12 -13.83 -11.22
CA GLN A 19 24.41 -13.86 -10.54
C GLN A 19 24.92 -12.51 -10.03
N ASN A 20 24.23 -11.39 -10.31
CA ASN A 20 24.71 -10.05 -9.92
C ASN A 20 24.03 -9.49 -8.68
N ALA A 21 23.90 -10.31 -7.64
CA ALA A 21 23.60 -9.85 -6.29
C ALA A 21 24.62 -8.78 -5.87
N GLY A 22 24.15 -7.61 -5.42
CA GLY A 22 25.00 -6.56 -4.91
C GLY A 22 25.69 -7.01 -3.62
N LYS A 23 27.02 -6.86 -3.59
CA LYS A 23 27.87 -7.28 -2.47
C LYS A 23 28.31 -6.09 -1.61
N SER A 24 28.46 -4.93 -2.21
CA SER A 24 28.96 -3.72 -1.56
C SER A 24 28.07 -2.52 -1.87
N GLY A 25 27.73 -1.76 -0.83
CA GLY A 25 26.96 -0.52 -0.96
C GLY A 25 27.83 0.66 -1.40
N CYS A 26 27.24 1.66 -2.03
CA CYS A 26 27.91 2.94 -2.26
C CYS A 26 28.31 3.54 -0.90
N ALA A 27 29.62 3.69 -0.67
CA ALA A 27 30.15 4.14 0.63
C ALA A 27 29.65 5.53 1.06
N ASN A 28 29.31 6.39 0.10
CA ASN A 28 28.87 7.76 0.36
C ASN A 28 27.39 7.84 0.76
N CYS A 29 26.48 7.41 -0.12
CA CYS A 29 25.04 7.58 0.12
C CYS A 29 24.36 6.35 0.73
N ARG A 30 24.95 5.15 0.56
CA ARG A 30 24.40 3.85 0.97
C ARG A 30 22.99 3.57 0.42
N LEU A 31 22.64 4.14 -0.74
CA LEU A 31 21.35 3.95 -1.41
C LEU A 31 21.36 2.80 -2.43
N VAL A 32 22.53 2.42 -2.94
CA VAL A 32 22.65 1.43 -4.03
C VAL A 32 23.72 0.40 -3.69
N VAL A 33 23.61 -0.79 -4.28
CA VAL A 33 24.59 -1.87 -4.17
C VAL A 33 25.20 -2.22 -5.52
N TYR A 34 26.41 -2.75 -5.49
CA TYR A 34 27.16 -3.18 -6.66
C TYR A 34 27.73 -4.58 -6.45
N CYS A 35 27.74 -5.40 -7.51
CA CYS A 35 28.39 -6.71 -7.47
C CYS A 35 29.92 -6.62 -7.63
N SER A 36 30.43 -5.52 -8.22
CA SER A 36 31.86 -5.23 -8.38
C SER A 36 32.17 -3.73 -8.49
N SER A 37 33.46 -3.37 -8.35
CA SER A 37 33.95 -2.00 -8.55
C SER A 37 33.77 -1.50 -9.98
N GLU A 38 33.79 -2.39 -10.97
CA GLU A 38 33.61 -2.08 -12.39
C GLU A 38 32.17 -1.63 -12.64
N CYS A 39 31.19 -2.34 -12.07
CA CYS A 39 29.78 -1.93 -12.08
C CYS A 39 29.56 -0.57 -11.42
N GLN A 40 30.25 -0.29 -10.30
CA GLN A 40 30.19 1.02 -9.67
C GLN A 40 30.72 2.12 -10.58
N LYS A 41 31.89 1.91 -11.20
CA LYS A 41 32.50 2.88 -12.13
C LYS A 41 31.61 3.11 -13.35
N ALA A 42 31.02 2.06 -13.90
CA ALA A 42 30.11 2.13 -15.04
C ALA A 42 28.81 2.87 -14.72
N HIS A 43 28.21 2.64 -13.55
CA HIS A 43 26.99 3.32 -13.12
C HIS A 43 27.22 4.76 -12.61
N TRP A 44 28.45 5.11 -12.24
CA TRP A 44 28.76 6.41 -11.62
C TRP A 44 28.26 7.65 -12.39
N PRO A 45 28.33 7.73 -13.74
CA PRO A 45 27.81 8.89 -14.48
C PRO A 45 26.32 9.16 -14.21
N LEU A 46 25.53 8.10 -14.02
CA LEU A 46 24.10 8.19 -13.68
C LEU A 46 23.91 8.38 -12.18
N HIS A 47 24.62 7.62 -11.34
CA HIS A 47 24.42 7.64 -9.89
C HIS A 47 24.88 8.94 -9.21
N LYS A 48 25.90 9.63 -9.74
CA LYS A 48 26.52 10.79 -9.09
C LYS A 48 25.55 11.91 -8.74
N VAL A 49 24.50 12.11 -9.56
CA VAL A 49 23.51 13.19 -9.36
C VAL A 49 22.67 12.98 -8.10
N HIS A 50 22.35 11.72 -7.80
CA HIS A 50 21.64 11.35 -6.59
C HIS A 50 22.59 11.23 -5.40
N CYS A 51 23.76 10.65 -5.62
CA CYS A 51 24.76 10.44 -4.57
C CYS A 51 25.26 11.77 -3.98
N LYS A 52 25.49 12.77 -4.83
CA LYS A 52 25.93 14.12 -4.45
C LYS A 52 24.79 15.13 -4.32
N SER A 53 23.53 14.67 -4.26
CA SER A 53 22.39 15.58 -4.10
C SER A 53 22.52 16.39 -2.80
N PRO A 54 22.28 17.72 -2.82
CA PRO A 54 22.23 18.53 -1.61
C PRO A 54 21.26 18.00 -0.55
N MET A 55 20.21 17.29 -0.96
CA MET A 55 19.23 16.71 -0.03
C MET A 55 19.84 15.66 0.90
N ASN A 56 20.91 14.97 0.49
CA ASN A 56 21.62 14.02 1.37
C ASN A 56 22.44 14.73 2.47
N SER A 57 22.61 16.05 2.42
CA SER A 57 23.41 16.80 3.38
C SER A 57 22.67 17.01 4.70
N GLU A 58 23.38 16.88 5.81
CA GLU A 58 22.91 17.32 7.14
C GLU A 58 22.69 18.84 7.19
N ASN A 59 23.42 19.58 6.36
CA ASN A 59 23.32 21.03 6.24
C ASN A 59 22.25 21.47 5.24
N TRP A 60 21.48 20.54 4.65
CA TRP A 60 20.34 20.92 3.82
C TRP A 60 19.37 21.79 4.61
N ARG A 61 18.86 22.83 3.97
CA ARG A 61 17.85 23.74 4.53
C ARG A 61 16.75 23.90 3.49
N PRO A 62 15.49 23.96 3.92
CA PRO A 62 14.39 24.33 3.04
C PRO A 62 14.63 25.68 2.35
N GLU A 63 14.10 25.83 1.15
CA GLU A 63 14.28 27.02 0.32
C GLU A 63 13.76 28.28 1.01
N TRP A 64 12.62 28.21 1.72
CA TRP A 64 12.11 29.37 2.46
C TRP A 64 13.08 29.85 3.57
N VAL A 65 13.88 28.94 4.15
CA VAL A 65 14.91 29.30 5.13
C VAL A 65 16.08 30.01 4.45
N VAL A 66 16.53 29.47 3.31
CA VAL A 66 17.63 30.05 2.52
C VAL A 66 17.25 31.46 2.01
N GLN A 67 16.03 31.60 1.50
CA GLN A 67 15.47 32.84 0.99
C GLN A 67 15.02 33.82 2.09
N LYS A 68 15.00 33.40 3.36
CA LYS A 68 14.43 34.17 4.48
C LYS A 68 12.98 34.60 4.22
N ARG A 69 12.20 33.73 3.56
CA ARG A 69 10.79 33.94 3.22
C ARG A 69 9.89 33.30 4.28
N ILE A 70 8.71 33.86 4.49
CA ILE A 70 7.65 33.20 5.28
C ILE A 70 7.10 32.02 4.45
N PRO A 71 7.13 30.78 4.98
CA PRO A 71 6.63 29.63 4.25
C PRO A 71 5.11 29.67 4.07
N SER A 72 4.60 29.08 2.98
CA SER A 72 3.18 29.10 2.61
C SER A 72 2.25 28.44 3.63
N PHE A 73 2.77 27.58 4.50
CA PHE A 73 2.02 26.93 5.57
C PHE A 73 1.92 27.74 6.87
N VAL A 74 2.59 28.90 6.98
CA VAL A 74 2.44 29.82 8.11
C VAL A 74 1.47 30.91 7.68
N PRO A 75 0.19 30.83 8.07
CA PRO A 75 -0.79 31.77 7.58
C PRO A 75 -0.87 33.03 8.46
N ASN A 76 -1.34 34.10 7.83
CA ASN A 76 -2.00 35.22 8.52
C ASN A 76 -3.38 34.76 9.07
N ASN A 77 -3.41 33.82 10.02
CA ASN A 77 -4.61 33.28 10.70
C ASN A 77 -5.56 32.33 9.93
N GLU A 78 -5.27 31.92 8.70
CA GLU A 78 -6.03 30.86 7.99
C GLU A 78 -5.18 29.59 7.83
N VAL A 79 -5.31 28.60 8.71
CA VAL A 79 -4.58 27.32 8.62
C VAL A 79 -4.83 26.67 7.25
N PRO A 80 -3.87 26.66 6.31
CA PRO A 80 -4.06 25.89 5.09
C PRO A 80 -3.85 24.44 5.49
N THR A 81 -4.94 23.69 5.54
CA THR A 81 -4.87 22.26 5.83
C THR A 81 -4.17 21.56 4.67
N SER A 82 -3.09 20.81 4.96
CA SER A 82 -2.37 20.00 3.97
C SER A 82 -3.24 18.97 3.25
N SER A 83 -4.46 18.72 3.76
CA SER A 83 -5.46 17.79 3.23
C SER A 83 -6.24 18.32 2.01
N SER A 84 -6.07 19.57 1.61
CA SER A 84 -6.89 20.17 0.55
C SER A 84 -6.35 20.01 -0.88
N PHE A 85 -5.25 19.28 -1.08
CA PHE A 85 -4.59 19.18 -2.39
C PHE A 85 -4.29 17.74 -2.81
N GLY A 86 -4.86 17.35 -3.94
CA GLY A 86 -4.85 15.99 -4.46
C GLY A 86 -6.22 15.35 -4.41
N GLY A 87 -6.26 14.02 -4.46
CA GLY A 87 -7.51 13.30 -4.24
C GLY A 87 -7.84 13.19 -2.76
N ASP A 88 -9.04 12.67 -2.50
CA ASP A 88 -9.68 12.50 -1.20
C ASP A 88 -9.75 11.03 -0.77
N SER A 89 -8.94 10.16 -1.38
CA SER A 89 -8.88 8.75 -1.01
C SER A 89 -7.64 8.41 -0.18
N TRP A 90 -7.87 7.78 0.97
CA TRP A 90 -6.84 7.27 1.88
C TRP A 90 -6.48 5.83 1.52
N LEU A 91 -5.92 5.66 0.32
CA LEU A 91 -5.59 4.32 -0.18
C LEU A 91 -4.30 3.72 0.39
N TRP A 92 -3.59 4.50 1.22
CA TRP A 92 -2.48 4.07 2.06
C TRP A 92 -2.83 4.35 3.52
N GLY A 93 -2.38 3.49 4.42
CA GLY A 93 -2.54 3.69 5.86
C GLY A 93 -2.01 5.04 6.33
N SER A 94 -2.82 5.77 7.10
CA SER A 94 -2.44 7.01 7.78
C SER A 94 -1.91 6.78 9.21
N VAL A 95 -1.95 5.53 9.68
CA VAL A 95 -1.38 5.10 10.97
C VAL A 95 -0.60 3.80 10.77
N PRO A 96 0.42 3.51 11.60
CA PRO A 96 1.17 2.26 11.50
C PRO A 96 0.30 1.01 11.63
N ALA A 97 0.57 -0.01 10.81
CA ALA A 97 -0.08 -1.31 10.89
C ALA A 97 -0.04 -1.89 12.31
N LEU A 98 -1.21 -2.34 12.78
CA LEU A 98 -1.41 -2.97 14.07
C LEU A 98 -1.74 -4.45 13.88
N ASP A 99 -1.14 -5.29 14.71
CA ASP A 99 -1.73 -6.59 15.03
C ASP A 99 -2.81 -6.35 16.08
N VAL A 100 -4.06 -6.56 15.67
CA VAL A 100 -5.26 -6.33 16.48
C VAL A 100 -5.47 -7.45 17.50
N LEU A 101 -4.90 -8.63 17.23
CA LEU A 101 -5.03 -9.78 18.10
C LEU A 101 -3.96 -9.77 19.18
N LYS A 102 -2.67 -9.64 18.82
CA LYS A 102 -1.53 -9.91 19.73
C LYS A 102 -1.77 -11.18 20.53
N LEU A 103 -2.17 -12.23 19.82
CA LEU A 103 -2.86 -13.39 20.39
C LEU A 103 -2.01 -14.09 21.46
N ASP A 104 -0.70 -14.16 21.23
CA ASP A 104 0.28 -14.71 22.17
C ASP A 104 0.32 -13.95 23.50
N ALA A 105 0.20 -12.62 23.45
CA ALA A 105 0.26 -11.75 24.62
C ALA A 105 -1.09 -11.61 25.34
N ASN A 106 -2.21 -11.78 24.64
CA ASN A 106 -3.56 -11.56 25.17
C ASN A 106 -4.21 -12.88 25.63
N GLU A 107 -4.51 -13.80 24.71
CA GLU A 107 -5.18 -15.08 24.99
C GLU A 107 -4.19 -16.24 25.21
N GLY A 108 -2.94 -16.09 24.76
CA GLY A 108 -1.89 -17.10 24.81
C GLY A 108 -1.92 -18.08 23.62
N GLU A 109 -0.78 -18.74 23.38
CA GLU A 109 -0.61 -19.70 22.28
C GLU A 109 -1.53 -20.93 22.36
N SER A 110 -2.08 -21.21 23.55
CA SER A 110 -3.02 -22.31 23.79
C SER A 110 -4.47 -21.98 23.45
N TYR A 111 -4.79 -20.75 23.03
CA TYR A 111 -6.14 -20.39 22.65
C TYR A 111 -6.60 -21.23 21.44
N LYS A 112 -7.79 -21.83 21.56
CA LYS A 112 -8.37 -22.73 20.55
C LYS A 112 -9.78 -22.32 20.11
N GLY A 113 -10.20 -21.10 20.43
CA GLY A 113 -11.49 -20.59 19.97
C GLY A 113 -11.43 -20.10 18.52
N LYS A 114 -12.60 -20.09 17.87
CA LYS A 114 -12.81 -19.30 16.64
C LYS A 114 -12.61 -17.82 16.96
N LEU A 115 -12.14 -17.05 15.99
CA LEU A 115 -12.06 -15.58 16.08
C LEU A 115 -12.92 -14.91 15.02
N SER A 116 -13.59 -13.83 15.39
CA SER A 116 -14.36 -12.95 14.52
C SER A 116 -13.86 -11.52 14.66
N LEU A 117 -13.32 -10.95 13.58
CA LEU A 117 -12.67 -9.64 13.57
C LEU A 117 -13.43 -8.67 12.67
N LEU A 118 -13.64 -7.45 13.14
CA LEU A 118 -14.19 -6.35 12.35
C LEU A 118 -13.15 -5.25 12.15
N PHE A 119 -12.86 -4.95 10.89
CA PHE A 119 -12.15 -3.74 10.48
C PHE A 119 -13.20 -2.77 9.92
N ALA A 120 -13.82 -1.97 10.80
CA ALA A 120 -15.06 -1.23 10.55
C ALA A 120 -14.90 -0.04 9.58
N ALA A 121 -13.69 0.49 9.50
CA ALA A 121 -13.26 1.49 8.54
C ALA A 121 -11.81 1.18 8.20
N SER A 122 -11.63 0.10 7.45
CA SER A 122 -10.34 -0.59 7.36
C SER A 122 -9.22 0.29 6.84
N GLY A 123 -9.53 1.28 5.99
CA GLY A 123 -8.53 1.83 5.09
C GLY A 123 -7.93 0.70 4.25
N ASP A 124 -6.65 0.79 3.92
CA ASP A 124 -5.96 -0.29 3.24
C ASP A 124 -5.82 -1.58 4.10
N ILE A 125 -5.37 -2.67 3.47
CA ILE A 125 -5.34 -4.00 4.09
C ILE A 125 -4.21 -4.21 5.13
N ARG A 126 -3.43 -3.18 5.50
CA ARG A 126 -2.22 -3.34 6.34
C ARG A 126 -2.49 -3.98 7.70
N ASN A 127 -3.59 -3.61 8.37
CA ASN A 127 -3.93 -4.13 9.69
C ASN A 127 -4.30 -5.62 9.62
N VAL A 128 -5.06 -6.00 8.59
CA VAL A 128 -5.41 -7.40 8.29
C VAL A 128 -4.15 -8.21 7.99
N VAL A 129 -3.27 -7.71 7.10
CA VAL A 129 -2.01 -8.37 6.74
C VAL A 129 -1.16 -8.58 7.99
N LYS A 130 -0.98 -7.54 8.82
CA LYS A 130 -0.16 -7.65 10.03
C LYS A 130 -0.74 -8.61 11.06
N THR A 131 -2.03 -8.49 11.35
CA THR A 131 -2.74 -9.36 12.30
C THR A 131 -2.60 -10.83 11.89
N ILE A 132 -2.85 -11.16 10.62
CA ILE A 132 -2.80 -12.55 10.16
C ILE A 132 -1.36 -13.06 10.00
N ALA A 133 -0.41 -12.22 9.57
CA ALA A 133 1.01 -12.59 9.49
C ALA A 133 1.61 -12.91 10.87
N GLN A 134 1.10 -12.28 11.93
CA GLN A 134 1.59 -12.44 13.31
C GLN A 134 0.86 -13.51 14.13
N LEU A 135 -0.08 -14.25 13.53
CA LEU A 135 -0.68 -15.41 14.18
C LEU A 135 0.41 -16.41 14.62
N PRO A 136 0.27 -17.03 15.82
CA PRO A 136 1.20 -18.02 16.31
C PRO A 136 1.43 -19.17 15.32
N LEU A 137 2.64 -19.74 15.35
CA LEU A 137 2.95 -20.94 14.59
C LEU A 137 2.04 -22.09 15.04
N GLY A 138 1.34 -22.72 14.10
CA GLY A 138 0.42 -23.81 14.41
C GLY A 138 -1.02 -23.38 14.73
N TRP A 139 -1.36 -22.10 14.56
CA TRP A 139 -2.75 -21.68 14.54
C TRP A 139 -3.54 -22.44 13.47
N ASP A 140 -4.59 -23.14 13.89
CA ASP A 140 -5.42 -24.01 13.06
C ASP A 140 -6.92 -23.74 13.22
N GLN A 141 -7.29 -22.75 14.05
CA GLN A 141 -8.68 -22.43 14.32
C GLN A 141 -9.28 -21.50 13.26
N PRO A 142 -10.61 -21.52 13.08
CA PRO A 142 -11.26 -20.65 12.11
C PRO A 142 -11.14 -19.16 12.48
N ILE A 143 -10.96 -18.32 11.47
CA ILE A 143 -11.02 -16.87 11.60
C ILE A 143 -12.01 -16.30 10.58
N ASP A 144 -12.97 -15.53 11.05
CA ASP A 144 -13.85 -14.73 10.23
C ASP A 144 -13.43 -13.26 10.30
N ILE A 145 -13.26 -12.63 9.14
CA ILE A 145 -12.85 -11.23 9.04
C ILE A 145 -13.90 -10.47 8.24
N THR A 146 -14.51 -9.46 8.87
CA THR A 146 -15.32 -8.47 8.19
C THR A 146 -14.50 -7.19 8.02
N MET A 147 -14.43 -6.68 6.80
CA MET A 147 -13.81 -5.40 6.45
C MET A 147 -14.89 -4.49 5.86
N ASN A 148 -14.87 -3.23 6.26
CA ASN A 148 -15.76 -2.22 5.73
C ASN A 148 -15.00 -0.92 5.46
N ASP A 149 -15.35 -0.23 4.39
CA ASP A 149 -14.95 1.15 4.18
C ASP A 149 -16.03 1.89 3.39
N ILE A 150 -16.16 3.20 3.65
CA ILE A 150 -17.08 4.05 2.89
C ILE A 150 -16.52 4.36 1.50
N ASP A 151 -15.20 4.46 1.37
CA ASP A 151 -14.54 4.71 0.10
C ASP A 151 -14.51 3.42 -0.74
N PHE A 152 -15.27 3.43 -1.83
CA PHE A 152 -15.30 2.33 -2.79
C PHE A 152 -13.91 1.96 -3.31
N SER A 153 -13.03 2.95 -3.54
CA SER A 153 -11.67 2.72 -4.04
C SER A 153 -10.85 1.90 -3.05
N VAL A 154 -11.04 2.10 -1.75
CA VAL A 154 -10.42 1.28 -0.70
C VAL A 154 -10.95 -0.16 -0.75
N VAL A 155 -12.27 -0.33 -0.77
CA VAL A 155 -12.91 -1.67 -0.80
C VAL A 155 -12.51 -2.44 -2.06
N ALA A 156 -12.51 -1.78 -3.22
CA ALA A 156 -12.11 -2.37 -4.50
C ALA A 156 -10.66 -2.88 -4.46
N ARG A 157 -9.74 -2.08 -3.92
CA ARG A 157 -8.31 -2.43 -3.83
C ARG A 157 -8.08 -3.57 -2.85
N ASN A 158 -8.72 -3.54 -1.68
CA ASN A 158 -8.64 -4.64 -0.71
C ASN A 158 -9.19 -5.95 -1.28
N ALA A 159 -10.30 -5.90 -2.03
CA ALA A 159 -10.85 -7.06 -2.71
C ALA A 159 -9.90 -7.62 -3.78
N ILE A 160 -9.29 -6.76 -4.60
CA ILE A 160 -8.32 -7.17 -5.62
C ILE A 160 -7.08 -7.81 -4.97
N ILE A 161 -6.54 -7.23 -3.90
CA ILE A 161 -5.39 -7.78 -3.17
C ILE A 161 -5.70 -9.18 -2.60
N LEU A 162 -6.89 -9.37 -2.01
CA LEU A 162 -7.32 -10.68 -1.52
C LEU A 162 -7.52 -11.68 -2.66
N LEU A 163 -8.11 -11.27 -3.79
CA LEU A 163 -8.26 -12.13 -4.96
C LEU A 163 -6.90 -12.53 -5.55
N ILE A 164 -5.91 -11.63 -5.62
CA ILE A 164 -4.54 -11.97 -6.03
C ILE A 164 -3.96 -13.01 -5.06
N THR A 165 -4.10 -12.79 -3.75
CA THR A 165 -3.66 -13.72 -2.70
C THR A 165 -4.24 -15.13 -2.87
N PHE A 166 -5.51 -15.26 -3.30
CA PHE A 166 -6.18 -16.55 -3.42
C PHE A 166 -6.01 -17.25 -4.77
N THR A 167 -5.61 -16.52 -5.83
CA THR A 167 -5.64 -17.04 -7.20
C THR A 167 -4.28 -17.09 -7.90
N ALA A 168 -3.28 -16.38 -7.38
CA ALA A 168 -1.95 -16.40 -7.97
C ALA A 168 -1.32 -17.79 -7.86
N GLY A 169 -0.64 -18.22 -8.92
CA GLY A 169 0.02 -19.52 -8.99
C GLY A 169 1.36 -19.54 -8.25
N ASP A 170 2.20 -18.54 -8.51
CA ASP A 170 3.49 -18.36 -7.83
C ASP A 170 3.36 -17.34 -6.69
N GLU A 171 3.86 -17.70 -5.50
CA GLU A 171 3.79 -16.87 -4.30
C GLU A 171 4.57 -15.56 -4.45
N ASN A 172 5.77 -15.60 -5.05
CA ASN A 172 6.60 -14.40 -5.16
C ASN A 172 6.03 -13.42 -6.20
N GLU A 173 5.51 -13.93 -7.31
CA GLU A 173 4.79 -13.12 -8.29
C GLU A 173 3.55 -12.46 -7.67
N ALA A 174 2.80 -13.21 -6.84
CA ALA A 174 1.65 -12.67 -6.11
C ALA A 174 2.05 -11.51 -5.18
N ILE A 175 3.10 -11.71 -4.37
CA ILE A 175 3.59 -10.73 -3.41
C ILE A 175 4.02 -9.46 -4.14
N ASP A 176 4.85 -9.58 -5.18
CA ASP A 176 5.30 -8.41 -5.93
C ASP A 176 4.14 -7.69 -6.63
N CYS A 177 3.19 -8.44 -7.19
CA CYS A 177 1.99 -7.87 -7.80
C CYS A 177 1.15 -7.11 -6.79
N ILE A 178 0.91 -7.68 -5.59
CA ILE A 178 0.21 -6.99 -4.49
C ILE A 178 0.92 -5.69 -4.13
N ILE A 179 2.24 -5.70 -3.99
CA ILE A 179 3.00 -4.49 -3.62
C ILE A 179 2.89 -3.41 -4.69
N HIS A 180 3.01 -3.77 -5.98
CA HIS A 180 2.85 -2.80 -7.07
C HIS A 180 1.42 -2.27 -7.15
N ILE A 181 0.41 -3.14 -7.00
CA ILE A 181 -0.99 -2.74 -6.97
C ILE A 181 -1.26 -1.80 -5.79
N TRP A 182 -0.64 -2.02 -4.64
CA TRP A 182 -0.84 -1.23 -3.42
C TRP A 182 -0.09 0.11 -3.44
N TYR A 183 1.16 0.15 -3.90
CA TYR A 183 2.03 1.31 -3.66
C TYR A 183 2.67 1.91 -4.90
N SER A 184 2.46 1.37 -6.10
CA SER A 184 3.06 1.91 -7.33
C SER A 184 2.01 2.46 -8.29
N SER A 185 2.23 3.65 -8.85
CA SER A 185 1.37 4.23 -9.90
C SER A 185 1.43 3.44 -11.20
N SER A 186 2.47 2.63 -11.39
CA SER A 186 2.67 1.77 -12.54
C SER A 186 3.07 0.37 -12.10
N ILE A 187 2.76 -0.64 -12.91
CA ILE A 187 2.97 -2.06 -12.65
C ILE A 187 3.74 -2.72 -13.81
N ARG A 188 4.25 -3.93 -13.59
CA ARG A 188 4.92 -4.74 -14.62
C ARG A 188 3.91 -5.38 -15.57
N LYS A 189 4.38 -5.84 -16.72
CA LYS A 189 3.55 -6.64 -17.65
C LYS A 189 3.03 -7.93 -17.02
N SER A 190 3.84 -8.58 -16.18
CA SER A 190 3.43 -9.79 -15.43
C SER A 190 2.33 -9.49 -14.41
N ASP A 191 2.41 -8.37 -13.70
CA ASP A 191 1.37 -7.95 -12.75
C ASP A 191 0.05 -7.68 -13.47
N HIS A 192 0.12 -7.01 -14.63
CA HIS A 192 -1.05 -6.81 -15.49
C HIS A 192 -1.65 -8.12 -15.98
N ALA A 193 -0.83 -9.11 -16.37
CA ALA A 193 -1.32 -10.43 -16.77
C ALA A 193 -2.09 -11.11 -15.62
N ILE A 194 -1.63 -10.99 -14.37
CA ILE A 194 -2.38 -11.48 -13.20
C ILE A 194 -3.76 -10.80 -13.11
N LEU A 195 -3.83 -9.47 -13.25
CA LEU A 195 -5.11 -8.76 -13.22
C LEU A 195 -6.04 -9.20 -14.35
N GLU A 196 -5.55 -9.21 -15.59
CA GLU A 196 -6.35 -9.46 -16.79
C GLU A 196 -6.79 -10.92 -16.91
N GLU A 197 -5.90 -11.87 -16.60
CA GLU A 197 -6.17 -13.31 -16.81
C GLU A 197 -6.83 -13.97 -15.60
N ARG A 198 -6.60 -13.48 -14.37
CA ARG A 198 -7.11 -14.12 -13.14
C ARG A 198 -8.19 -13.32 -12.44
N ILE A 199 -8.03 -12.00 -12.33
CA ILE A 199 -8.92 -11.17 -11.49
C ILE A 199 -10.12 -10.67 -12.30
N ARG A 200 -9.88 -10.11 -13.48
CA ARG A 200 -10.93 -9.56 -14.35
C ARG A 200 -12.03 -10.57 -14.70
N PRO A 201 -11.75 -11.85 -15.05
CA PRO A 201 -12.80 -12.81 -15.37
C PRO A 201 -13.71 -13.13 -14.18
N LEU A 202 -13.18 -13.12 -12.95
CA LEU A 202 -13.96 -13.34 -11.73
C LEU A 202 -14.98 -12.23 -11.52
N ILE A 203 -14.58 -10.97 -11.75
CA ILE A 203 -15.44 -9.80 -11.62
C ILE A 203 -16.44 -9.74 -12.79
N GLN A 204 -15.96 -9.92 -14.03
CA GLN A 204 -16.79 -9.92 -15.23
C GLN A 204 -17.95 -10.92 -15.13
N THR A 205 -17.67 -12.13 -14.65
CA THR A 205 -18.69 -13.17 -14.44
C THR A 205 -19.82 -12.72 -13.51
N VAL A 206 -19.50 -11.88 -12.50
CA VAL A 206 -20.51 -11.30 -11.61
C VAL A 206 -21.31 -10.23 -12.35
N CYS A 207 -20.63 -9.28 -13.00
CA CYS A 207 -21.25 -8.19 -13.76
C CYS A 207 -22.23 -8.72 -14.83
N ASP A 208 -21.84 -9.75 -15.59
CA ASP A 208 -22.67 -10.35 -16.62
C ASP A 208 -23.96 -10.97 -16.07
N LYS A 209 -23.88 -11.58 -14.88
CA LYS A 209 -25.03 -12.20 -14.20
C LYS A 209 -26.01 -11.17 -13.64
N ILE A 210 -25.51 -10.00 -13.25
CA ILE A 210 -26.32 -8.95 -12.60
C ILE A 210 -26.68 -7.81 -13.55
N LYS A 211 -26.32 -7.89 -14.84
CA LYS A 211 -26.50 -6.83 -15.83
C LYS A 211 -27.90 -6.21 -15.88
N SER A 212 -28.94 -7.01 -15.65
CA SER A 212 -30.35 -6.59 -15.68
C SER A 212 -30.89 -6.06 -14.35
N LYS A 213 -30.07 -6.06 -13.28
CA LYS A 213 -30.47 -5.57 -11.97
C LYS A 213 -30.37 -4.03 -11.89
N PRO A 214 -31.22 -3.39 -11.08
CA PRO A 214 -31.12 -1.95 -10.82
C PRO A 214 -29.74 -1.54 -10.28
N ALA A 215 -29.29 -0.32 -10.61
CA ALA A 215 -27.96 0.19 -10.27
C ALA A 215 -27.70 0.24 -8.75
N ASP A 216 -28.72 0.56 -7.97
CA ASP A 216 -28.72 0.68 -6.50
C ASP A 216 -28.88 -0.67 -5.78
N ARG A 217 -29.18 -1.75 -6.51
CA ARG A 217 -29.41 -3.06 -5.90
C ARG A 217 -28.12 -3.59 -5.26
N VAL A 218 -28.16 -3.82 -3.95
CA VAL A 218 -27.09 -4.46 -3.19
C VAL A 218 -27.05 -5.96 -3.48
N LEU A 219 -25.87 -6.46 -3.84
CA LEU A 219 -25.63 -7.83 -4.31
C LEU A 219 -24.33 -8.37 -3.69
N GLY A 220 -24.40 -9.57 -3.13
CA GLY A 220 -23.24 -10.28 -2.58
C GLY A 220 -22.76 -11.39 -3.50
N LYS A 221 -21.44 -11.52 -3.65
CA LYS A 221 -20.80 -12.69 -4.27
C LYS A 221 -19.80 -13.31 -3.31
N THR A 222 -19.90 -14.62 -3.12
CA THR A 222 -18.88 -15.41 -2.43
C THR A 222 -18.07 -16.24 -3.43
N TRP A 223 -16.75 -16.13 -3.35
CA TRP A 223 -15.78 -17.04 -3.96
C TRP A 223 -15.16 -17.93 -2.88
N THR A 224 -14.95 -19.20 -3.19
CA THR A 224 -14.42 -20.20 -2.25
C THR A 224 -13.17 -20.84 -2.85
N PHE A 225 -12.10 -20.89 -2.07
CA PHE A 225 -10.76 -21.36 -2.44
C PHE A 225 -10.25 -22.39 -1.43
N GLY A 226 -10.86 -23.58 -1.42
CA GLY A 226 -10.61 -24.59 -0.39
C GLY A 226 -11.18 -24.14 0.96
N LYS A 227 -10.34 -24.06 2.00
CA LYS A 227 -10.71 -23.58 3.35
C LYS A 227 -10.76 -22.04 3.47
N ARG A 228 -10.72 -21.33 2.34
CA ARG A 228 -10.66 -19.87 2.30
C ARG A 228 -11.85 -19.34 1.53
N SER A 229 -12.44 -18.23 1.95
CA SER A 229 -13.51 -17.60 1.18
C SER A 229 -13.43 -16.08 1.19
N LEU A 230 -13.94 -15.47 0.13
CA LEU A 230 -14.11 -14.03 0.01
C LEU A 230 -15.56 -13.75 -0.40
N ARG A 231 -16.31 -13.09 0.48
CA ARG A 231 -17.61 -12.51 0.20
C ARG A 231 -17.43 -11.01 -0.01
N LEU A 232 -17.85 -10.51 -1.17
CA LEU A 232 -17.88 -9.09 -1.47
C LEU A 232 -19.33 -8.64 -1.68
N VAL A 233 -19.74 -7.56 -0.99
CA VAL A 233 -21.08 -6.99 -1.06
C VAL A 233 -20.99 -5.57 -1.57
N LEU A 234 -21.59 -5.34 -2.75
CA LEU A 234 -21.58 -4.04 -3.41
C LEU A 234 -22.94 -3.77 -4.06
N THR A 235 -23.25 -2.51 -4.34
CA THR A 235 -24.33 -2.16 -5.27
C THR A 235 -23.98 -2.64 -6.68
N LYS A 236 -24.97 -2.84 -7.54
CA LYS A 236 -24.73 -3.21 -8.95
C LYS A 236 -23.83 -2.20 -9.66
N ALA A 237 -24.03 -0.90 -9.43
CA ALA A 237 -23.19 0.15 -10.01
C ALA A 237 -21.72 0.06 -9.52
N ALA A 238 -21.51 -0.27 -8.25
CA ALA A 238 -20.18 -0.49 -7.70
C ALA A 238 -19.51 -1.77 -8.26
N TRP A 239 -20.28 -2.83 -8.53
CA TRP A 239 -19.78 -4.00 -9.27
C TRP A 239 -19.31 -3.65 -10.69
N ASP A 240 -20.11 -2.88 -11.44
CA ASP A 240 -19.71 -2.42 -12.78
C ASP A 240 -18.44 -1.56 -12.72
N LYS A 241 -18.33 -0.68 -11.70
CA LYS A 241 -17.14 0.14 -11.47
C LYS A 241 -15.92 -0.70 -11.04
N LEU A 242 -16.11 -1.80 -10.31
CA LEU A 242 -15.00 -2.67 -9.90
C LEU A 242 -14.29 -3.32 -11.11
N LEU A 243 -15.03 -3.59 -12.18
CA LEU A 243 -14.47 -4.16 -13.40
C LEU A 243 -13.41 -3.23 -14.05
N SER A 244 -13.59 -1.91 -13.98
CA SER A 244 -12.60 -0.95 -14.50
C SER A 244 -11.34 -0.86 -13.66
N TYR A 245 -11.33 -1.37 -12.41
CA TYR A 245 -10.12 -1.46 -11.58
C TYR A 245 -9.21 -2.63 -11.99
N ALA A 246 -9.71 -3.56 -12.79
CA ALA A 246 -8.95 -4.68 -13.35
C ALA A 246 -8.63 -4.49 -14.84
N THR A 247 -8.91 -3.31 -15.41
CA THR A 247 -8.74 -3.02 -16.84
C THR A 247 -7.87 -1.77 -17.02
N ILE A 248 -6.92 -1.79 -17.96
CA ILE A 248 -6.09 -0.61 -18.26
C ILE A 248 -7.02 0.55 -18.71
N PRO A 249 -6.84 1.76 -18.16
CA PRO A 249 -7.62 2.91 -18.60
C PRO A 249 -7.34 3.27 -20.07
N GLU A 250 -8.38 3.23 -20.90
CA GLU A 250 -8.29 3.68 -22.29
C GLU A 250 -8.06 5.19 -22.37
N GLY A 251 -7.21 5.63 -23.30
CA GLY A 251 -6.97 7.06 -23.55
C GLY A 251 -6.02 7.77 -22.58
N LEU A 252 -5.45 7.07 -21.58
CA LEU A 252 -4.44 7.63 -20.68
C LEU A 252 -3.04 7.09 -21.00
N THR A 253 -2.12 7.98 -21.42
CA THR A 253 -0.72 7.62 -21.65
C THR A 253 0.09 7.64 -20.35
N MET A 254 1.20 6.90 -20.31
CA MET A 254 2.14 6.91 -19.17
C MET A 254 2.67 8.31 -18.87
N GLU A 255 2.96 9.08 -19.90
CA GLU A 255 3.43 10.46 -19.76
C GLU A 255 2.34 11.35 -19.13
N ARG A 256 1.11 11.25 -19.62
CA ARG A 256 0.00 12.05 -19.08
C ARG A 256 -0.34 11.65 -17.64
N ALA A 257 -0.35 10.37 -17.32
CA ALA A 257 -0.56 9.88 -15.96
C ALA A 257 0.51 10.41 -14.99
N ASN A 258 1.78 10.41 -15.42
CA ASN A 258 2.87 10.99 -14.63
C ASN A 258 2.72 12.49 -14.45
N GLN A 259 2.27 13.23 -15.46
CA GLN A 259 1.96 14.66 -15.32
C GLN A 259 0.84 14.89 -14.30
N ILE A 260 -0.25 14.12 -14.36
CA ILE A 260 -1.37 14.19 -13.41
C ILE A 260 -0.87 13.95 -11.97
N ARG A 261 -0.07 12.90 -11.76
CA ARG A 261 0.49 12.58 -10.44
C ARG A 261 1.44 13.66 -9.94
N LYS A 262 2.36 14.16 -10.78
CA LYS A 262 3.31 15.21 -10.40
C LYS A 262 2.64 16.55 -10.11
N ALA A 263 1.55 16.86 -10.81
CA ALA A 263 0.74 18.04 -10.53
C ALA A 263 0.14 18.02 -9.11
N VAL A 264 0.08 16.86 -8.46
CA VAL A 264 -0.35 16.72 -7.05
C VAL A 264 0.84 16.54 -6.10
N THR A 265 1.77 15.64 -6.43
CA THR A 265 2.86 15.22 -5.53
C THR A 265 4.07 16.16 -5.51
N LEU A 266 4.21 17.03 -6.51
CA LEU A 266 5.34 17.96 -6.69
C LEU A 266 4.86 19.38 -7.10
N ALA A 267 3.64 19.77 -6.70
CA ALA A 267 3.11 21.10 -7.02
C ALA A 267 3.94 22.22 -6.38
N GLU A 268 4.25 23.26 -7.17
CA GLU A 268 5.02 24.42 -6.70
C GLU A 268 4.35 25.12 -5.51
N SER A 269 3.03 25.21 -5.49
CA SER A 269 2.25 25.81 -4.39
C SER A 269 2.45 25.10 -3.04
N HIS A 270 2.86 23.83 -3.05
CA HIS A 270 3.06 23.01 -1.86
C HIS A 270 4.53 22.68 -1.60
N PHE A 271 5.44 23.32 -2.31
CA PHE A 271 6.87 23.09 -2.15
C PHE A 271 7.32 23.28 -0.69
N ASP A 272 6.82 24.31 0.00
CA ASP A 272 7.13 24.55 1.42
C ASP A 272 6.57 23.43 2.34
N PHE A 273 5.42 22.84 2.01
CA PHE A 273 4.88 21.71 2.79
C PHE A 273 5.73 20.45 2.59
N LEU A 274 6.16 20.20 1.36
CA LEU A 274 7.03 19.07 1.02
C LEU A 274 8.39 19.20 1.73
N GLU A 275 9.03 20.35 1.62
CA GLU A 275 10.30 20.61 2.27
C GLU A 275 10.17 20.61 3.81
N ARG A 276 9.00 20.93 4.38
CA ARG A 276 8.72 20.76 5.82
C ARG A 276 8.74 19.29 6.21
N HIS A 277 8.22 18.42 5.36
CA HIS A 277 8.34 16.98 5.57
C HIS A 277 9.82 16.53 5.48
N TYR A 278 10.58 17.02 4.50
CA TYR A 278 12.01 16.71 4.38
C TYR A 278 12.85 17.21 5.56
N LEU A 279 12.47 18.34 6.16
CA LEU A 279 13.13 18.86 7.36
C LEU A 279 13.11 17.85 8.52
N CYS A 280 12.00 17.12 8.67
CA CYS A 280 11.82 16.09 9.69
C CYS A 280 12.38 14.72 9.29
N ALA A 281 12.80 14.54 8.04
CA ALA A 281 13.34 13.29 7.54
C ALA A 281 14.84 13.15 7.84
N ILE A 282 15.28 11.90 8.05
CA ILE A 282 16.70 11.54 8.08
C ILE A 282 17.33 11.98 6.75
N PRO A 283 18.49 12.67 6.75
CA PRO A 283 19.06 13.26 5.54
C PRO A 283 19.19 12.30 4.35
N SER A 284 19.63 11.07 4.62
CA SER A 284 19.80 10.04 3.60
C SER A 284 18.49 9.52 3.00
N HIS A 285 17.33 9.78 3.62
CA HIS A 285 16.01 9.34 3.16
C HIS A 285 15.33 10.36 2.23
N ARG A 286 15.80 11.61 2.19
CA ARG A 286 15.19 12.65 1.35
C ARG A 286 15.32 12.36 -0.14
N VAL A 287 16.48 11.86 -0.58
CA VAL A 287 16.71 11.49 -1.99
C VAL A 287 15.82 10.33 -2.47
N PRO A 288 15.73 9.18 -1.78
CA PRO A 288 14.82 8.13 -2.20
C PRO A 288 13.35 8.55 -2.09
N GLN A 289 12.98 9.40 -1.11
CA GLN A 289 11.63 9.97 -1.03
C GLN A 289 11.29 10.87 -2.22
N GLN A 290 12.19 11.79 -2.59
CA GLN A 290 12.03 12.62 -3.78
C GLN A 290 11.86 11.76 -5.03
N ARG A 291 12.66 10.70 -5.17
CA ARG A 291 12.57 9.81 -6.33
C ARG A 291 11.21 9.12 -6.41
N TYR A 292 10.68 8.61 -5.31
CA TYR A 292 9.33 8.04 -5.27
C TYR A 292 8.27 9.09 -5.64
N ARG A 293 8.41 10.35 -5.20
CA ARG A 293 7.53 11.44 -5.64
C ARG A 293 7.69 11.80 -7.11
N GLU A 294 8.85 11.55 -7.71
CA GLU A 294 9.09 11.80 -9.13
C GLU A 294 8.56 10.69 -10.04
N ASP A 295 8.64 9.42 -9.65
CA ASP A 295 8.27 8.29 -10.50
C ASP A 295 7.02 7.53 -10.04
N GLY A 296 6.67 7.57 -8.77
CA GLY A 296 5.52 6.88 -8.18
C GLY A 296 5.70 5.36 -8.08
N ILE A 297 6.95 4.85 -8.09
CA ILE A 297 7.23 3.41 -8.15
C ILE A 297 7.92 2.96 -6.86
N LEU A 298 7.28 2.07 -6.10
CA LEU A 298 7.87 1.46 -4.92
C LEU A 298 8.87 0.37 -5.33
N GLN A 299 10.15 0.72 -5.34
CA GLN A 299 11.26 -0.20 -5.62
C GLN A 299 12.53 0.23 -4.89
N PRO A 300 13.53 -0.68 -4.74
CA PRO A 300 14.83 -0.31 -4.21
C PRO A 300 15.44 0.79 -5.08
N PHE A 301 16.20 1.69 -4.46
CA PHE A 301 16.75 2.83 -5.17
C PHE A 301 17.70 2.40 -6.30
N GLY A 302 18.43 1.30 -6.12
CA GLY A 302 19.31 0.76 -7.17
C GLY A 302 18.59 0.05 -8.32
N ALA A 303 17.30 -0.27 -8.18
CA ALA A 303 16.59 -1.11 -9.15
C ALA A 303 16.22 -0.36 -10.44
N GLN A 304 16.23 -1.09 -11.55
CA GLN A 304 15.77 -0.60 -12.84
C GLN A 304 14.26 -0.40 -12.86
N ARG A 305 13.81 0.65 -13.55
CA ARG A 305 12.39 0.98 -13.70
C ARG A 305 11.82 0.64 -15.07
N SER A 306 12.65 0.15 -15.98
CA SER A 306 12.30 -0.21 -17.37
C SER A 306 11.25 -1.32 -17.46
N GLU A 307 11.08 -2.13 -16.42
CA GLU A 307 10.09 -3.22 -16.36
C GLU A 307 8.68 -2.76 -15.96
N VAL A 308 8.57 -1.57 -15.35
CA VAL A 308 7.32 -1.04 -14.80
C VAL A 308 6.67 -0.09 -15.81
N THR A 309 6.06 -0.67 -16.84
CA THR A 309 5.63 0.07 -18.04
C THR A 309 4.12 0.20 -18.20
N ILE A 310 3.32 -0.42 -17.33
CA ILE A 310 1.85 -0.41 -17.44
C ILE A 310 1.27 0.46 -16.34
N LEU A 311 0.26 1.27 -16.63
CA LEU A 311 -0.42 2.06 -15.61
C LEU A 311 -1.12 1.14 -14.61
N ASN A 312 -1.03 1.46 -13.32
CA ASN A 312 -1.81 0.75 -12.31
C ASN A 312 -3.29 1.18 -12.44
N PRO A 313 -4.19 0.30 -12.90
CA PRO A 313 -5.59 0.66 -13.11
C PRO A 313 -6.29 1.05 -11.80
N THR A 314 -5.83 0.55 -10.65
CA THR A 314 -6.44 0.87 -9.35
C THR A 314 -6.14 2.30 -8.85
N PHE A 315 -5.19 3.01 -9.48
CA PHE A 315 -4.92 4.41 -9.21
C PHE A 315 -5.52 5.38 -10.24
N PHE A 316 -5.72 4.92 -11.47
CA PHE A 316 -6.13 5.79 -12.58
C PHE A 316 -7.50 5.38 -13.11
N GLN A 317 -8.54 6.08 -12.63
CA GLN A 317 -9.93 5.88 -13.04
C GLN A 317 -10.48 7.15 -13.71
N PRO A 318 -11.37 7.05 -14.71
CA PRO A 318 -12.04 8.21 -15.28
C PRO A 318 -13.00 8.89 -14.29
N PRO A 319 -13.08 10.24 -14.28
CA PRO A 319 -12.19 11.19 -14.97
C PRO A 319 -10.78 11.16 -14.36
N PHE A 320 -9.74 11.13 -15.20
CA PHE A 320 -8.37 10.89 -14.73
C PHE A 320 -7.85 11.97 -13.78
N HIS A 321 -7.68 11.61 -12.52
CA HIS A 321 -6.98 12.38 -11.49
C HIS A 321 -6.08 11.48 -10.65
N TRP A 322 -5.20 12.05 -9.84
CA TRP A 322 -4.47 11.32 -8.82
C TRP A 322 -5.35 11.20 -7.57
N PRO A 323 -5.63 9.99 -7.04
CA PRO A 323 -6.66 9.80 -6.02
C PRO A 323 -6.18 10.04 -4.59
N ILE A 324 -4.87 10.13 -4.36
CA ILE A 324 -4.29 10.28 -3.03
C ILE A 324 -3.92 11.76 -2.78
N PRO A 325 -4.07 12.27 -1.54
CA PRO A 325 -3.50 13.57 -1.17
C PRO A 325 -1.99 13.64 -1.44
N GLY A 326 -1.50 14.78 -1.93
CA GLY A 326 -0.11 14.91 -2.38
C GLY A 326 0.95 14.72 -1.30
N GLY A 327 0.58 14.89 -0.03
CA GLY A 327 1.49 14.75 1.11
C GLY A 327 1.78 13.32 1.54
N LEU A 328 0.91 12.35 1.22
CA LEU A 328 1.01 10.99 1.77
C LEU A 328 2.20 10.21 1.21
N ASP A 329 2.66 9.24 1.99
CA ASP A 329 3.79 8.38 1.69
C ASP A 329 3.42 6.91 2.00
N PRO A 330 3.80 5.92 1.16
CA PRO A 330 3.60 4.50 1.46
C PRO A 330 4.11 4.04 2.82
N ARG A 331 5.11 4.75 3.38
CA ARG A 331 5.71 4.45 4.68
C ARG A 331 4.80 4.82 5.85
N ASP A 332 3.84 5.72 5.66
CA ASP A 332 2.97 6.23 6.75
C ASP A 332 2.11 5.11 7.37
N GLY A 333 1.82 4.06 6.58
CA GLY A 333 1.10 2.87 7.03
C GLY A 333 1.92 1.89 7.86
N TRP A 334 3.21 2.16 8.12
CA TRP A 334 4.13 1.22 8.75
C TRP A 334 4.93 1.86 9.88
N SER A 335 5.36 1.06 10.86
CA SER A 335 6.17 1.52 11.98
C SER A 335 7.52 2.03 11.46
N PRO A 336 7.89 3.30 11.70
CA PRO A 336 9.19 3.82 11.29
C PRO A 336 10.34 2.99 11.86
N LYS A 337 10.19 2.50 13.11
CA LYS A 337 11.17 1.62 13.74
C LYS A 337 11.31 0.29 12.99
N ASP A 338 10.19 -0.36 12.65
CA ASP A 338 10.22 -1.65 11.96
C ASP A 338 10.87 -1.50 10.58
N LEU A 339 10.63 -0.37 9.89
CA LEU A 339 11.29 -0.05 8.63
C LEU A 339 12.78 0.20 8.82
N GLU A 340 13.20 0.97 9.82
CA GLU A 340 14.62 1.23 10.09
C GLU A 340 15.39 -0.06 10.46
N ASP A 341 14.78 -0.93 11.25
CA ASP A 341 15.35 -2.20 11.71
C ASP A 341 15.34 -3.27 10.60
N THR A 342 14.62 -3.05 9.50
CA THR A 342 14.58 -3.99 8.37
C THR A 342 15.95 -4.05 7.69
N ASP A 343 16.54 -5.24 7.66
CA ASP A 343 17.78 -5.49 6.94
C ASP A 343 17.55 -5.37 5.42
N ASN A 344 18.34 -4.50 4.80
CA ASN A 344 18.35 -4.28 3.35
C ASN A 344 19.78 -4.41 2.80
N GLY A 345 20.58 -5.27 3.43
CA GLY A 345 21.97 -5.51 3.07
C GLY A 345 22.80 -4.21 3.09
N PRO A 346 23.77 -4.05 2.17
CA PRO A 346 24.64 -2.88 2.16
C PRO A 346 23.94 -1.54 1.81
N ALA A 347 22.69 -1.56 1.32
CA ALA A 347 21.90 -0.36 1.04
C ALA A 347 21.16 0.16 2.29
N THR A 348 21.92 0.40 3.36
CA THR A 348 21.37 0.77 4.68
C THR A 348 20.54 2.07 4.71
N SER A 349 20.71 2.96 3.73
CA SER A 349 19.95 4.22 3.62
C SER A 349 18.77 4.16 2.65
N ASP A 350 18.58 3.03 1.95
CA ASP A 350 17.49 2.88 0.99
C ASP A 350 16.18 2.54 1.70
N ILE A 351 15.51 3.56 2.24
CA ILE A 351 14.28 3.39 3.03
C ILE A 351 13.11 2.79 2.23
N TYR A 352 13.05 2.99 0.91
CA TYR A 352 12.04 2.37 0.05
C TYR A 352 12.40 0.92 -0.30
N GLY A 353 13.69 0.60 -0.41
CA GLY A 353 14.16 -0.78 -0.43
C GLY A 353 13.86 -1.52 0.87
N LYS A 354 14.09 -0.89 2.03
CA LYS A 354 13.68 -1.41 3.34
C LYS A 354 12.16 -1.65 3.41
N LEU A 355 11.35 -0.69 2.96
CA LEU A 355 9.90 -0.84 2.88
C LEU A 355 9.51 -2.03 1.99
N LEU A 356 10.09 -2.17 0.79
CA LEU A 356 9.82 -3.31 -0.08
C LEU A 356 10.17 -4.65 0.60
N THR A 357 11.33 -4.73 1.24
CA THR A 357 11.78 -5.92 1.96
C THR A 357 10.86 -6.26 3.12
N HIS A 358 10.43 -5.25 3.89
CA HIS A 358 9.46 -5.40 4.97
C HIS A 358 8.12 -5.93 4.45
N LEU A 359 7.58 -5.34 3.38
CA LEU A 359 6.33 -5.74 2.76
C LEU A 359 6.39 -7.17 2.22
N ARG A 360 7.48 -7.55 1.55
CA ARG A 360 7.69 -8.93 1.08
C ARG A 360 7.69 -9.93 2.22
N PHE A 361 8.37 -9.62 3.33
CA PHE A 361 8.35 -10.45 4.53
C PHE A 361 6.93 -10.58 5.10
N MET A 362 6.24 -9.45 5.30
CA MET A 362 4.89 -9.43 5.86
C MET A 362 3.88 -10.18 5.00
N LEU A 363 3.89 -9.94 3.69
CA LEU A 363 2.98 -10.63 2.74
C LEU A 363 3.30 -12.11 2.63
N LYS A 364 4.58 -12.51 2.67
CA LYS A 364 4.95 -13.93 2.70
C LYS A 364 4.41 -14.63 3.94
N SER A 365 4.59 -14.02 5.12
CA SER A 365 4.03 -14.54 6.36
C SER A 365 2.50 -14.60 6.33
N PHE A 366 1.86 -13.54 5.82
CA PHE A 366 0.41 -13.47 5.62
C PHE A 366 -0.12 -14.60 4.72
N MET A 367 0.47 -14.79 3.53
CA MET A 367 0.06 -15.82 2.58
C MET A 367 0.29 -17.23 3.14
N SER A 368 1.42 -17.45 3.80
CA SER A 368 1.73 -18.71 4.49
C SER A 368 0.71 -19.05 5.57
N ARG A 369 0.26 -18.06 6.36
CA ARG A 369 -0.76 -18.25 7.40
C ARG A 369 -2.14 -18.53 6.81
N ILE A 370 -2.54 -17.76 5.80
CA ILE A 370 -3.80 -17.95 5.08
C ILE A 370 -3.89 -19.34 4.46
N ALA A 371 -2.81 -19.85 3.85
CA ALA A 371 -2.81 -21.15 3.19
C ALA A 371 -3.13 -22.31 4.15
N ASN A 372 -2.81 -22.15 5.44
CA ASN A 372 -2.96 -23.19 6.46
C ASN A 372 -4.16 -22.99 7.40
N THR A 373 -4.88 -21.86 7.28
CA THR A 373 -5.96 -21.48 8.19
C THR A 373 -7.32 -21.60 7.50
N ASN A 374 -8.35 -22.01 8.24
CA ASN A 374 -9.74 -21.84 7.78
C ASN A 374 -10.13 -20.37 7.97
N ILE A 375 -10.20 -19.60 6.88
CA ILE A 375 -10.35 -18.15 6.96
C ILE A 375 -11.41 -17.64 5.99
N SER A 376 -12.33 -16.82 6.50
CA SER A 376 -13.35 -16.19 5.68
C SER A 376 -13.20 -14.67 5.72
N PHE A 377 -13.36 -14.04 4.56
CA PHE A 377 -13.38 -12.59 4.42
C PHE A 377 -14.75 -12.13 3.94
N GLN A 378 -15.28 -11.08 4.56
CA GLN A 378 -16.45 -10.35 4.11
C GLN A 378 -16.09 -8.87 3.93
N LEU A 379 -16.22 -8.35 2.72
CA LEU A 379 -16.01 -6.94 2.40
C LEU A 379 -17.34 -6.25 2.16
N LEU A 380 -17.57 -5.15 2.88
CA LEU A 380 -18.70 -4.25 2.75
C LEU A 380 -18.25 -2.89 2.26
N ASN A 381 -19.12 -2.18 1.54
CA ASN A 381 -18.92 -0.77 1.18
C ASN A 381 -20.09 0.07 1.69
N ILE A 382 -20.07 0.36 3.00
CA ILE A 382 -21.08 1.18 3.65
C ILE A 382 -20.43 2.15 4.64
N GLU A 383 -21.18 3.18 5.01
CA GLU A 383 -20.79 4.09 6.08
C GLU A 383 -20.70 3.33 7.41
N ALA A 384 -19.63 3.54 8.18
CA ALA A 384 -19.36 2.78 9.41
C ALA A 384 -20.49 2.90 10.45
N THR A 385 -21.21 4.04 10.48
CA THR A 385 -22.37 4.28 11.37
C THR A 385 -23.54 3.33 11.10
N LYS A 386 -23.61 2.73 9.90
CA LYS A 386 -24.68 1.81 9.46
C LYS A 386 -24.32 0.33 9.68
N LEU A 387 -23.13 0.03 10.21
CA LEU A 387 -22.72 -1.35 10.45
C LEU A 387 -23.61 -2.03 11.48
N LEU A 388 -24.08 -1.29 12.50
CA LEU A 388 -25.00 -1.80 13.52
C LEU A 388 -26.32 -2.31 12.92
N ASP A 389 -26.78 -1.72 11.81
CA ASP A 389 -28.02 -2.13 11.13
C ASP A 389 -27.83 -3.39 10.25
N GLN A 390 -26.58 -3.77 9.97
CA GLN A 390 -26.24 -4.80 8.98
C GLN A 390 -25.55 -6.02 9.58
N LEU A 391 -24.94 -5.86 10.76
CA LEU A 391 -24.19 -6.89 11.46
C LEU A 391 -24.92 -7.28 12.74
N GLU A 392 -24.69 -8.51 13.19
CA GLU A 392 -25.30 -9.03 14.41
C GLU A 392 -24.59 -8.44 15.64
N GLU A 393 -25.36 -8.04 16.66
CA GLU A 393 -24.80 -7.59 17.94
C GLU A 393 -24.03 -8.73 18.63
N GLY A 394 -22.92 -8.40 19.30
CA GLY A 394 -22.09 -9.37 20.03
C GLY A 394 -21.41 -10.43 19.15
N SER A 395 -21.12 -10.10 17.88
CA SER A 395 -20.60 -11.06 16.89
C SER A 395 -19.09 -10.96 16.62
N PHE A 396 -18.38 -10.02 17.26
CA PHE A 396 -16.95 -9.79 17.03
C PHE A 396 -16.13 -9.81 18.32
N ASP A 397 -15.01 -10.53 18.30
CA ASP A 397 -14.07 -10.60 19.43
C ASP A 397 -13.16 -9.36 19.48
N ARG A 398 -12.91 -8.73 18.32
CA ARG A 398 -12.11 -7.51 18.18
C ARG A 398 -12.66 -6.61 17.08
N ILE A 399 -12.71 -5.31 17.36
CA ILE A 399 -13.05 -4.28 16.39
C ILE A 399 -11.89 -3.28 16.27
N GLU A 400 -11.46 -3.04 15.04
CA GLU A 400 -10.49 -2.01 14.67
C GLU A 400 -11.16 -0.99 13.75
N VAL A 401 -10.89 0.29 13.99
CA VAL A 401 -11.64 1.41 13.42
C VAL A 401 -10.73 2.43 12.71
N SER A 402 -9.44 2.14 12.58
CA SER A 402 -8.43 3.02 12.01
C SER A 402 -8.51 4.43 12.63
N ASN A 403 -8.47 5.47 11.82
CA ASN A 403 -8.52 6.87 12.24
C ASN A 403 -9.96 7.41 12.41
N ILE A 404 -11.04 6.64 12.22
CA ILE A 404 -12.39 7.24 12.26
C ILE A 404 -12.78 7.77 13.64
N SER A 405 -12.08 7.35 14.68
CA SER A 405 -12.25 7.88 16.05
C SER A 405 -11.69 9.30 16.23
N ASP A 406 -10.90 9.80 15.27
CA ASP A 406 -10.39 11.16 15.34
C ASP A 406 -11.52 12.18 15.20
N SER A 407 -11.40 13.33 15.85
CA SER A 407 -12.44 14.38 15.86
C SER A 407 -12.75 14.99 14.49
N VAL A 408 -11.88 14.80 13.50
CA VAL A 408 -12.10 15.20 12.11
C VAL A 408 -12.97 14.20 11.32
N HIS A 409 -13.22 13.03 11.91
CA HIS A 409 -14.06 11.96 11.36
C HIS A 409 -15.33 11.79 12.22
N LEU A 410 -15.58 10.60 12.80
CA LEU A 410 -16.75 10.38 13.67
C LEU A 410 -16.53 10.89 15.09
N GLY A 411 -15.27 10.95 15.54
CA GLY A 411 -14.93 11.24 16.92
C GLY A 411 -15.18 10.04 17.87
N PRO A 412 -14.54 10.05 19.04
CA PRO A 412 -14.48 8.86 19.90
C PRO A 412 -15.85 8.43 20.44
N HIS A 413 -16.71 9.40 20.78
CA HIS A 413 -18.02 9.10 21.37
C HIS A 413 -18.94 8.33 20.43
N LEU A 414 -19.06 8.79 19.18
CA LEU A 414 -19.92 8.14 18.20
C LEU A 414 -19.33 6.82 17.74
N THR A 415 -18.01 6.71 17.61
CA THR A 415 -17.37 5.42 17.30
C THR A 415 -17.66 4.39 18.37
N VAL A 416 -17.51 4.73 19.66
CA VAL A 416 -17.85 3.80 20.76
C VAL A 416 -19.33 3.44 20.74
N LEU A 417 -20.23 4.41 20.51
CA LEU A 417 -21.67 4.18 20.47
C LEU A 417 -22.08 3.16 19.39
N VAL A 418 -21.49 3.25 18.19
CA VAL A 418 -21.83 2.38 17.05
C VAL A 418 -21.14 1.02 17.16
N MET A 419 -19.89 0.98 17.63
CA MET A 419 -19.08 -0.24 17.59
C MET A 419 -19.26 -1.12 18.83
N SER A 420 -19.55 -0.54 20.00
CA SER A 420 -19.65 -1.34 21.25
C SER A 420 -20.72 -2.43 21.22
N PRO A 421 -21.91 -2.24 20.60
CA PRO A 421 -22.89 -3.33 20.52
C PRO A 421 -22.46 -4.50 19.63
N LEU A 422 -21.46 -4.30 18.75
CA LEU A 422 -20.94 -5.34 17.86
C LEU A 422 -19.84 -6.19 18.53
N LEU A 423 -19.27 -5.73 19.65
CA LEU A 423 -18.37 -6.48 20.54
C LEU A 423 -19.19 -7.36 21.47
#